data_AF-A0A9D2JZ53-F1
#
_entry.id   AF-A0A9D2JZ53-F1
#
_cell.length_a   1.000
_cell.length_b   1.000
_cell.length_c   1.000
_cell.angle_alpha   90.00
_cell.angle_beta   90.00
_cell.angle_gamma   90.00
#
_symmetry.space_group_name_H-M   'P 1'
#
loop_
_entity.id
_entity.type
_entity.pdbx_description
1 polymer ?
#
loop_
_entity_poly.entity_id
_entity_poly.type
_entity_poly.pdbx_seq_one_letter_code
_entity_poly.pdbx_strand_id
1 'polypeptide(L)' 'MKTVVKENKEIREITIHGFRHTHCSLLFEAGATFKEVQDRLGHANSDITLKIYTHVTTEAKRETANKLVLYLDS' A
#
# COMPACT_ATOMS: atom_id res chain seq x y z
N MET A 1 -28.65 -10.86 -4.11
CA MET A 1 -27.79 -9.72 -4.49
C MET A 1 -26.79 -10.22 -5.53
N LYS A 2 -26.85 -9.75 -6.78
CA LYS A 2 -25.84 -10.08 -7.79
C LYS A 2 -24.63 -9.18 -7.54
N THR A 3 -23.48 -9.76 -7.24
CA THR A 3 -22.24 -9.01 -7.01
C THR A 3 -21.73 -8.49 -8.35
N VAL A 4 -21.36 -7.21 -8.46
CA VAL A 4 -20.87 -6.55 -9.69
C VAL A 4 -19.72 -7.33 -10.36
N VAL A 5 -18.90 -8.02 -9.55
CA VAL A 5 -17.80 -8.90 -9.99
C VAL A 5 -18.30 -10.09 -10.84
N LYS A 6 -19.51 -10.61 -10.59
CA LYS A 6 -20.08 -11.72 -11.40
C LYS A 6 -20.45 -11.29 -12.82
N GLU A 7 -20.68 -10.00 -13.04
CA GLU A 7 -21.14 -9.47 -14.33
C GLU A 7 -19.98 -8.92 -15.17
N ASN A 8 -18.82 -8.64 -14.57
CA ASN A 8 -17.62 -8.17 -15.27
C ASN A 8 -16.38 -8.96 -14.83
N LYS A 9 -15.95 -9.92 -15.66
CA LYS A 9 -14.76 -10.77 -15.42
C LYS A 9 -13.44 -10.00 -15.37
N GLU A 10 -13.43 -8.75 -15.84
CA GLU A 10 -12.25 -7.87 -15.80
C GLU A 10 -12.04 -7.19 -14.44
N ILE A 11 -13.04 -7.23 -13.56
CA ILE A 11 -12.98 -6.61 -12.25
C ILE A 11 -12.53 -7.65 -11.23
N ARG A 12 -11.43 -7.40 -10.53
CA ARG A 12 -10.98 -8.24 -9.42
C ARG A 12 -11.98 -8.20 -8.26
N GLU A 13 -12.16 -9.34 -7.61
CA GLU A 13 -12.94 -9.42 -6.39
C GLU A 13 -12.27 -8.61 -5.27
N ILE A 14 -12.99 -7.63 -4.72
CA ILE A 14 -12.53 -6.80 -3.61
C ILE A 14 -13.17 -7.33 -2.32
N THR A 15 -12.32 -7.68 -1.36
CA THR A 15 -12.73 -8.09 -0.02
C THR A 15 -12.60 -6.95 0.98
N ILE A 16 -13.23 -7.07 2.15
CA ILE A 16 -13.05 -6.11 3.27
C ILE A 16 -11.56 -6.01 3.67
N HIS A 17 -10.83 -7.11 3.62
CA HIS A 17 -9.39 -7.12 3.82
C HIS A 17 -8.67 -6.32 2.73
N GLY A 18 -9.09 -6.45 1.45
CA GLY A 18 -8.57 -5.64 0.35
C GLY A 18 -8.66 -4.13 0.60
N PHE A 19 -9.80 -3.65 1.13
CA PHE A 19 -9.92 -2.24 1.52
C PHE A 19 -8.95 -1.83 2.64
N ARG A 20 -8.73 -2.70 3.63
CA ARG A 20 -7.72 -2.46 4.68
C ARG A 20 -6.31 -2.38 4.11
N HIS A 21 -5.97 -3.25 3.15
CA HIS A 21 -4.68 -3.20 2.46
C HIS A 21 -4.50 -1.88 1.70
N THR A 22 -5.50 -1.49 0.89
CA THR A 22 -5.47 -0.21 0.16
C THR A 22 -5.33 0.98 1.09
N HIS A 23 -6.08 1.01 2.21
CA HIS A 23 -5.99 2.08 3.19
C HIS A 23 -4.59 2.18 3.81
N CYS A 24 -3.97 1.05 4.14
CA CYS A 24 -2.62 0.97 4.68
C CYS A 24 -1.57 1.50 3.68
N SER A 25 -1.63 1.06 2.42
CA SER A 25 -0.72 1.55 1.37
C SER A 25 -0.82 3.07 1.19
N LEU A 26 -2.04 3.60 1.12
CA LEU A 26 -2.27 5.05 0.96
C LEU A 26 -1.74 5.86 2.14
N LEU A 27 -1.85 5.35 3.38
CA LEU A 27 -1.29 6.03 4.54
C LEU A 27 0.24 6.10 4.47
N PHE A 28 0.90 5.03 4.03
CA PHE A 28 2.35 5.03 3.86
C PHE A 28 2.82 5.92 2.71
N GLU A 29 2.08 5.94 1.60
CA GLU A 29 2.35 6.88 0.50
C GLU A 29 2.15 8.35 0.93
N ALA A 30 1.20 8.61 1.83
CA ALA A 30 1.00 9.92 2.44
C ALA A 30 2.08 10.29 3.48
N GLY A 31 3.06 9.42 3.73
CA GLY A 31 4.18 9.67 4.65
C GLY A 31 3.89 9.34 6.12
N ALA A 32 2.79 8.64 6.42
CA ALA A 32 2.52 8.20 7.79
C ALA A 32 3.56 7.17 8.26
N THR A 33 3.93 7.25 9.54
CA THR A 33 4.86 6.31 10.15
C THR A 33 4.20 4.96 10.42
N PHE A 34 5.02 3.91 10.53
CA PHE A 34 4.54 2.56 10.87
C PHE A 34 3.67 2.55 12.13
N LYS A 35 4.06 3.32 13.16
CA LYS A 35 3.34 3.37 14.43
C LYS A 35 1.96 4.02 14.29
N GLU A 36 1.86 5.13 13.56
CA GLU A 36 0.58 5.80 13.29
C GLU A 36 -0.37 4.90 12.49
N VAL A 37 0.14 4.21 11.47
CA VAL A 37 -0.65 3.27 10.68
C VAL A 37 -1.11 2.08 11.52
N GLN A 38 -0.23 1.54 12.36
CA GLN A 38 -0.56 0.42 13.24
C GLN A 38 -1.65 0.81 14.26
N ASP A 39 -1.52 1.98 14.89
CA ASP A 39 -2.49 2.47 15.87
C ASP A 39 -3.84 2.80 15.20
N ARG A 40 -3.82 3.35 13.98
CA ARG A 40 -5.03 3.65 13.19
C ARG A 40 -5.78 2.40 12.73
N LEU A 41 -5.06 1.37 12.28
CA LEU A 41 -5.65 0.13 11.79
C LEU A 41 -5.94 -0.87 12.93
N GLY A 42 -5.44 -0.62 14.13
CA GLY A 42 -5.52 -1.52 15.27
C GLY A 42 -4.61 -2.74 15.13
N HIS A 43 -4.23 -3.31 16.29
CA HIS A 43 -3.25 -4.40 16.43
C HIS A 43 -3.67 -5.75 15.84
N ALA A 44 -4.83 -5.85 15.20
CA ALA A 44 -5.37 -7.12 14.72
C ALA A 44 -4.53 -7.79 13.61
N ASN A 45 -3.69 -7.04 12.89
CA ASN A 45 -2.83 -7.59 11.82
C ASN A 45 -1.59 -6.72 11.56
N SER A 46 -0.60 -6.79 12.47
CA SER A 46 0.71 -6.14 12.31
C SER A 46 1.50 -6.67 11.12
N ASP A 47 1.38 -7.95 10.80
CA ASP A 47 2.15 -8.61 9.74
C ASP A 47 1.82 -8.06 8.35
N ILE A 48 0.53 -7.78 8.12
CA ILE A 48 0.06 -7.14 6.90
C ILE A 48 0.62 -5.73 6.78
N THR A 49 0.54 -4.95 7.88
CA THR A 49 1.07 -3.58 7.92
C THR A 49 2.57 -3.57 7.65
N LEU A 50 3.32 -4.50 8.24
CA LEU A 50 4.77 -4.62 8.05
C LEU A 50 5.14 -4.99 6.61
N LYS A 51 4.39 -5.92 6.01
CA LYS A 51 4.59 -6.31 4.61
C LYS A 51 4.37 -5.13 3.66
N ILE A 52 3.30 -4.35 3.87
CA ILE A 52 3.02 -3.17 3.05
C ILE A 52 4.07 -2.09 3.27
N TYR A 53 4.40 -1.78 4.53
CA TYR A 53 5.43 -0.81 4.88
C TYR A 53 6.76 -1.12 4.18
N THR A 54 7.19 -2.37 4.23
CA THR A 54 8.45 -2.83 3.61
C THR A 54 8.42 -2.63 2.10
N HIS A 55 7.29 -2.95 1.45
CA HIS A 55 7.13 -2.76 0.01
C HIS A 55 7.17 -1.28 -0.38
N VAL A 56 6.35 -0.44 0.26
CA VAL A 56 6.29 1.00 -0.05
C VAL A 56 7.64 1.67 0.20
N THR A 57 8.31 1.32 1.31
CA THR A 57 9.65 1.84 1.62
C THR A 57 10.70 1.43 0.59
N THR A 58 10.62 0.19 0.07
CA THR A 58 11.56 -0.29 -0.95
C THR A 58 11.38 0.47 -2.26
N GLU A 59 10.14 0.71 -2.67
CA GLU A 59 9.84 1.51 -3.86
C GLU A 59 10.29 2.96 -3.69
N ALA A 60 10.00 3.58 -2.54
CA ALA A 60 10.44 4.95 -2.24
C ALA A 60 11.98 5.09 -2.27
N LYS A 61 12.72 4.10 -1.76
CA LYS A 61 14.19 4.05 -1.85
C LYS A 61 14.67 3.95 -3.30
N ARG A 62 14.05 3.08 -4.10
CA ARG A 62 14.37 2.92 -5.52
C ARG A 62 14.13 4.21 -6.30
N GLU A 63 13.00 4.87 -6.04
CA GLU A 63 12.66 6.12 -6.70
C GLU A 63 13.61 7.26 -6.29
N THR A 64 14.02 7.30 -5.02
CA THR A 64 15.03 8.26 -4.54
C THR A 64 16.38 8.06 -5.25
N ALA A 65 16.82 6.81 -5.41
CA ALA A 65 18.05 6.49 -6.15
C ALA A 65 17.94 6.90 -7.63
N ASN A 66 16.79 6.64 -8.27
CA ASN A 66 16.56 7.02 -9.67
C ASN A 66 16.59 8.54 -9.87
N LYS A 67 16.05 9.33 -8.92
CA LYS A 67 16.12 10.80 -8.97
C LYS A 67 17.56 11.31 -8.98
N LEU A 68 18.45 10.67 -8.22
CA LEU A 68 19.87 11.00 -8.23
C LEU A 68 20.52 10.65 -9.57
N VAL A 69 20.26 9.46 -10.12
CA VAL A 69 20.79 9.04 -11.43
C VAL A 69 20.37 10.03 -12.52
N LEU A 70 19.09 10.39 -12.58
CA LEU A 70 18.57 11.36 -13.55
C LEU A 70 19.23 12.75 -13.42
N TYR A 71 19.58 13.19 -12.21
CA TYR A 71 20.29 14.46 -12.00
C TYR A 71 21.77 14.40 -12.41
N LEU A 72 22.40 13.23 -12.33
CA LEU A 72 23.80 13.05 -12.74
C LEU A 72 23.94 12.89 -14.27
N ASP A 73 22.89 12.40 -14.93
CA ASP A 73 22.82 12.21 -16.39
C ASP A 73 22.39 13.48 -17.16
N SER A 74 22.00 14.55 -16.45
CA SER A 74 21.60 15.86 -16.99
C SER A 74 22.73 16.88 -16.94
#